data_AF-A0A7Y7HZE3-F1
#
_entry.id   AF-A0A7Y7HZE3-F1
#
_cell.length_a   1.000
_cell.length_b   1.000
_cell.length_c   1.000
_cell.angle_alpha   90.00
_cell.angle_beta   90.00
_cell.angle_gamma   90.00
#
_symmetry.space_group_name_H-M   'P 1'
#
loop_
_entity.id
_entity.type
_entity.pdbx_description
1 polymer ?
#
loop_
_entity_poly.entity_id
_entity_poly.type
_entity_poly.pdbx_seq_one_letter_code
_entity_poly.pdbx_strand_id
1 'polypeptide(L)'
;MTLKLGNSAKDSKYLKRIKDAIEGDKSHPRNNGVKMQAHHAISAEGMKRSGLGKKIEKFGYDINLLPNLVFIPCTLQGACYLGVQPHRGNHTAVISQDDYDDDLEPMSYHDLISLQIKDLGLPLAKECQGADDSRVHEIRRKLDGLSKYIITLIQKKPADVPLTNIAGHFSPRSPIGCGGVDSVSAHHGLSKCAVERMHAGGRQSAKQKDENITYRSDRPYQLKPGN
;
A
#
# COMPACT_ATOMS: atom_id res chain seq x y z
N MET A 1 -33.22 7.84 2.01
CA MET A 1 -32.59 6.74 2.80
C MET A 1 -31.57 7.35 3.76
N THR A 2 -31.39 6.79 4.97
CA THR A 2 -30.40 7.31 5.92
C THR A 2 -28.99 6.99 5.45
N LEU A 3 -28.14 8.02 5.33
CA LEU A 3 -26.73 7.83 4.99
C LEU A 3 -26.01 7.11 6.13
N LYS A 4 -25.39 5.97 5.83
CA LYS A 4 -24.50 5.30 6.79
C LYS A 4 -23.25 6.14 6.98
N LEU A 5 -22.91 6.42 8.25
CA LEU A 5 -21.65 7.06 8.60
C LEU A 5 -20.45 6.23 8.13
N GLY A 6 -19.43 6.95 7.70
CA GLY A 6 -18.15 6.40 7.30
C GLY A 6 -17.28 6.04 8.50
N ASN A 7 -16.02 5.68 8.21
CA ASN A 7 -15.02 5.36 9.22
C ASN A 7 -13.64 5.86 8.77
N SER A 8 -13.03 6.74 9.55
CA SER A 8 -11.68 7.24 9.30
C SER A 8 -10.60 6.55 10.14
N ALA A 9 -10.99 5.56 10.97
CA ALA A 9 -10.10 4.69 11.70
C ALA A 9 -10.04 3.30 11.06
N LYS A 10 -8.94 2.59 11.31
CA LYS A 10 -8.75 1.21 10.87
C LYS A 10 -9.74 0.30 11.60
N ASP A 11 -10.46 -0.54 10.85
CA ASP A 11 -11.31 -1.59 11.43
C ASP A 11 -10.56 -2.93 11.50
N SER A 12 -11.19 -3.97 12.04
CA SER A 12 -10.61 -5.33 12.05
C SER A 12 -10.96 -6.16 10.81
N LYS A 13 -11.73 -5.59 9.86
CA LYS A 13 -12.33 -6.31 8.73
C LYS A 13 -11.66 -6.00 7.40
N TYR A 14 -10.87 -4.93 7.29
CA TYR A 14 -10.20 -4.50 6.07
C TYR A 14 -9.34 -5.62 5.47
N LEU A 15 -8.57 -6.34 6.30
CA LEU A 15 -7.72 -7.43 5.85
C LEU A 15 -8.53 -8.55 5.22
N LYS A 16 -9.62 -8.98 5.89
CA LYS A 16 -10.54 -9.97 5.33
C LYS A 16 -11.12 -9.46 4.01
N ARG A 17 -11.57 -8.21 3.96
CA ARG A 17 -12.20 -7.62 2.77
C ARG A 17 -11.28 -7.64 1.55
N ILE A 18 -10.02 -7.25 1.70
CA ILE A 18 -9.07 -7.29 0.57
C ILE A 18 -8.60 -8.72 0.25
N LYS A 19 -8.47 -9.62 1.25
CA LYS A 19 -8.23 -11.05 1.00
C LYS A 19 -9.36 -11.67 0.16
N ASP A 20 -10.61 -11.44 0.54
CA ASP A 20 -11.79 -11.95 -0.17
C ASP A 20 -11.84 -11.41 -1.63
N ALA A 21 -11.43 -10.17 -1.86
CA ALA A 21 -11.43 -9.55 -3.18
C ALA A 21 -10.47 -10.23 -4.19
N ILE A 22 -9.42 -10.88 -3.70
CA ILE A 22 -8.40 -11.55 -4.52
C ILE A 22 -8.44 -13.07 -4.44
N GLU A 23 -9.33 -13.66 -3.63
CA GLU A 23 -9.36 -15.10 -3.34
C GLU A 23 -9.49 -15.94 -4.63
N GLY A 24 -10.31 -15.49 -5.58
CA GLY A 24 -10.49 -16.14 -6.88
C GLY A 24 -9.44 -15.76 -7.95
N ASP A 25 -8.61 -14.74 -7.70
CA ASP A 25 -7.63 -14.27 -8.68
C ASP A 25 -6.35 -15.11 -8.61
N LYS A 26 -6.33 -16.21 -9.39
CA LYS A 26 -5.17 -17.07 -9.53
C LYS A 26 -3.94 -16.36 -10.11
N SER A 27 -4.10 -15.19 -10.71
CA SER A 27 -2.99 -14.40 -11.23
C SER A 27 -2.45 -13.40 -10.22
N HIS A 28 -3.08 -13.20 -9.06
CA HIS A 28 -2.61 -12.24 -8.08
C HIS A 28 -1.25 -12.66 -7.47
N PRO A 29 -0.24 -11.77 -7.34
CA PRO A 29 1.09 -12.15 -6.83
C PRO A 29 1.05 -12.82 -5.45
N ARG A 30 0.15 -12.37 -4.56
CA ARG A 30 -0.03 -12.97 -3.23
C ARG A 30 -0.41 -14.45 -3.31
N ASN A 31 -1.22 -14.82 -4.31
CA ASN A 31 -1.65 -16.19 -4.53
C ASN A 31 -0.58 -17.04 -5.25
N ASN A 32 0.57 -16.43 -5.57
CA ASN A 32 1.67 -17.03 -6.32
C ASN A 32 3.03 -16.80 -5.62
N GLY A 33 3.05 -16.95 -4.29
CA GLY A 33 4.28 -16.97 -3.50
C GLY A 33 4.88 -15.61 -3.15
N VAL A 34 4.35 -14.48 -3.66
CA VAL A 34 4.83 -13.16 -3.22
C VAL A 34 4.19 -12.82 -1.88
N LYS A 35 5.00 -12.64 -0.83
CA LYS A 35 4.50 -12.21 0.48
C LYS A 35 4.12 -10.73 0.42
N MET A 36 2.88 -10.41 0.76
CA MET A 36 2.32 -9.05 0.71
C MET A 36 1.58 -8.70 2.00
N GLN A 37 1.42 -7.42 2.29
CA GLN A 37 0.62 -6.89 3.39
C GLN A 37 -0.42 -5.90 2.86
N ALA A 38 -1.57 -5.86 3.52
CA ALA A 38 -2.61 -4.90 3.19
C ALA A 38 -2.20 -3.52 3.71
N HIS A 39 -2.38 -2.50 2.86
CA HIS A 39 -2.01 -1.12 3.14
C HIS A 39 -3.18 -0.19 2.84
N HIS A 40 -3.38 0.81 3.69
CA HIS A 40 -4.33 1.89 3.46
C HIS A 40 -3.64 3.06 2.74
N ALA A 41 -4.03 3.33 1.49
CA ALA A 41 -3.46 4.44 0.72
C ALA A 41 -3.75 5.80 1.37
N ILE A 42 -4.96 5.98 1.89
CA ILE A 42 -5.29 7.03 2.83
C ILE A 42 -5.28 6.40 4.22
N SER A 43 -4.20 6.63 4.96
CA SER A 43 -4.00 6.08 6.31
C SER A 43 -4.91 6.74 7.36
N ALA A 44 -5.23 5.98 8.42
CA ALA A 44 -5.99 6.48 9.57
C ALA A 44 -5.28 7.66 10.26
N GLU A 45 -3.95 7.57 10.43
CA GLU A 45 -3.16 8.66 11.01
C GLU A 45 -3.13 9.89 10.09
N GLY A 46 -3.06 9.72 8.76
CA GLY A 46 -3.20 10.83 7.80
C GLY A 46 -4.58 11.52 7.89
N MET A 47 -5.66 10.74 8.00
CA MET A 47 -7.01 11.26 8.25
C MET A 47 -7.10 12.03 9.56
N LYS A 48 -6.53 11.51 10.64
CA LYS A 48 -6.50 12.16 11.96
C LYS A 48 -5.74 13.49 11.90
N ARG A 49 -4.52 13.49 11.35
CA ARG A 49 -3.68 14.69 11.18
C ARG A 49 -4.31 15.75 10.28
N SER A 50 -5.12 15.33 9.32
CA SER A 50 -5.85 16.28 8.48
C SER A 50 -6.81 17.17 9.26
N GLY A 51 -7.31 16.69 10.41
CA GLY A 51 -8.40 17.32 11.15
C GLY A 51 -9.77 17.21 10.45
N LEU A 52 -9.84 16.52 9.31
CA LEU A 52 -11.03 16.39 8.47
C LEU A 52 -11.73 15.04 8.60
N GLY A 53 -11.10 14.04 9.23
CA GLY A 53 -11.63 12.66 9.32
C GLY A 53 -13.08 12.59 9.79
N LYS A 54 -13.43 13.22 10.93
CA LYS A 54 -14.82 13.24 11.44
C LYS A 54 -15.81 13.95 10.52
N LYS A 55 -15.37 14.97 9.76
CA LYS A 55 -16.23 15.63 8.78
C LYS A 55 -16.46 14.72 7.57
N ILE A 56 -15.41 14.05 7.09
CA ILE A 56 -15.45 13.11 5.98
C ILE A 56 -16.33 11.88 6.31
N GLU A 57 -16.25 11.36 7.55
CA GLU A 57 -17.12 10.28 8.05
C GLU A 57 -18.62 10.62 7.93
N LYS A 58 -19.01 11.87 8.18
CA LYS A 58 -20.41 12.32 8.06
C LYS A 58 -20.94 12.23 6.62
N PHE A 59 -20.05 12.28 5.63
CA PHE A 59 -20.39 12.05 4.22
C PHE A 59 -20.26 10.58 3.80
N GLY A 60 -20.11 9.67 4.77
CA GLY A 60 -20.18 8.23 4.54
C GLY A 60 -18.94 7.63 3.87
N TYR A 61 -17.78 8.29 3.94
CA TYR A 61 -16.52 7.74 3.42
C TYR A 61 -15.83 6.85 4.46
N ASP A 62 -15.42 5.65 4.05
CA ASP A 62 -14.81 4.64 4.91
C ASP A 62 -13.47 4.18 4.33
N ILE A 63 -12.37 4.45 5.06
CA ILE A 63 -11.01 4.11 4.63
C ILE A 63 -10.77 2.60 4.54
N ASN A 64 -11.65 1.77 5.12
CA ASN A 64 -11.51 0.32 5.18
C ASN A 64 -12.13 -0.40 3.97
N LEU A 65 -12.60 0.35 2.97
CA LEU A 65 -13.19 -0.19 1.75
C LEU A 65 -12.13 -0.38 0.66
N LEU A 66 -12.39 -1.33 -0.24
CA LEU A 66 -11.48 -1.75 -1.32
C LEU A 66 -10.86 -0.58 -2.12
N PRO A 67 -11.57 0.52 -2.46
CA PRO A 67 -10.96 1.64 -3.18
C PRO A 67 -9.75 2.29 -2.49
N ASN A 68 -9.58 2.07 -1.18
CA ASN A 68 -8.47 2.61 -0.39
C ASN A 68 -7.48 1.55 0.11
N LEU A 69 -7.73 0.27 -0.13
CA LEU A 69 -6.87 -0.83 0.32
C LEU A 69 -6.03 -1.35 -0.85
N VAL A 70 -4.77 -1.73 -0.60
CA VAL A 70 -3.91 -2.35 -1.62
C VAL A 70 -3.00 -3.38 -0.97
N PHE A 71 -2.70 -4.49 -1.66
CA PHE A 71 -1.61 -5.37 -1.24
C PHE A 71 -0.27 -4.84 -1.75
N ILE A 72 0.72 -4.69 -0.86
CA ILE A 72 2.08 -4.28 -1.19
C ILE A 72 3.05 -5.37 -0.71
N PRO A 73 4.10 -5.74 -1.48
CA PRO A 73 5.09 -6.72 -1.04
C PRO A 73 5.74 -6.33 0.29
N CYS A 74 5.85 -7.28 1.22
CA CYS A 74 6.47 -7.04 2.53
C CYS A 74 7.88 -7.64 2.64
N THR A 75 8.28 -8.46 1.68
CA THR A 75 9.65 -8.97 1.56
C THR A 75 10.46 -8.20 0.53
N LEU A 76 11.78 -8.14 0.73
CA LEU A 76 12.66 -7.46 -0.22
C LEU A 76 12.71 -8.18 -1.57
N GLN A 77 12.58 -9.51 -1.60
CA GLN A 77 12.62 -10.27 -2.84
C GLN A 77 11.35 -10.06 -3.65
N GLY A 78 10.18 -10.15 -3.01
CA GLY A 78 8.89 -9.83 -3.62
C GLY A 78 8.82 -8.40 -4.14
N ALA A 79 9.26 -7.43 -3.33
CA ALA A 79 9.36 -6.03 -3.71
C ALA A 79 10.28 -5.81 -4.91
N CYS A 80 11.47 -6.44 -4.88
CA CYS A 80 12.46 -6.37 -5.96
C CYS A 80 11.89 -6.92 -7.27
N TYR A 81 11.26 -8.09 -7.21
CA TYR A 81 10.67 -8.76 -8.36
C TYR A 81 9.50 -8.00 -8.98
N LEU A 82 8.60 -7.47 -8.16
CA LEU A 82 7.46 -6.69 -8.66
C LEU A 82 7.84 -5.26 -9.05
N GLY A 83 9.04 -4.78 -8.72
CA GLY A 83 9.46 -3.40 -8.94
C GLY A 83 8.61 -2.41 -8.15
N VAL A 84 8.31 -2.76 -6.90
CA VAL A 84 7.53 -1.97 -5.94
C VAL A 84 8.35 -1.85 -4.66
N GLN A 85 8.32 -0.72 -3.98
CA GLN A 85 8.96 -0.60 -2.66
C GLN A 85 8.29 -1.54 -1.63
N PRO A 86 9.04 -2.07 -0.66
CA PRO A 86 8.45 -2.91 0.37
C PRO A 86 7.57 -2.09 1.31
N HIS A 87 6.44 -2.66 1.72
CA HIS A 87 5.63 -2.19 2.84
C HIS A 87 6.18 -2.82 4.11
N ARG A 88 7.29 -2.30 4.64
CA ARG A 88 7.95 -2.94 5.79
C ARG A 88 8.73 -1.96 6.65
N GLY A 89 8.42 -1.92 7.95
CA GLY A 89 9.32 -1.35 8.95
C GLY A 89 10.63 -2.17 9.16
N ASN A 90 11.28 -2.02 10.31
CA ASN A 90 12.61 -2.60 10.61
C ASN A 90 12.66 -4.14 10.84
N HIS A 91 11.65 -4.92 10.45
CA HIS A 91 11.54 -6.33 10.83
C HIS A 91 12.37 -7.31 9.94
N THR A 92 12.58 -8.55 10.41
CA THR A 92 13.32 -9.65 9.74
C THR A 92 12.39 -10.65 9.02
N ALA A 93 12.90 -11.42 8.04
CA ALA A 93 12.10 -12.08 6.98
C ALA A 93 11.25 -13.30 7.43
N VAL A 94 11.10 -13.52 8.73
CA VAL A 94 10.22 -14.57 9.27
C VAL A 94 8.83 -13.97 9.41
N ILE A 95 8.10 -13.93 8.30
CA ILE A 95 6.71 -13.44 8.25
C ILE A 95 5.80 -14.63 7.90
N SER A 96 4.86 -14.95 8.81
CA SER A 96 3.67 -15.75 8.52
C SER A 96 2.75 -14.91 7.63
N GLN A 97 2.04 -15.50 6.65
CA GLN A 97 1.15 -14.72 5.77
C GLN A 97 -0.04 -14.06 6.52
N ASP A 98 -0.25 -14.41 7.79
CA ASP A 98 -1.43 -14.07 8.58
C ASP A 98 -1.17 -13.05 9.69
N ASP A 99 0.09 -12.69 9.94
CA ASP A 99 0.40 -11.67 10.94
C ASP A 99 0.62 -10.28 10.33
N TYR A 100 0.09 -9.31 11.08
CA TYR A 100 0.56 -7.94 11.28
C TYR A 100 -0.33 -6.78 10.80
N ASP A 101 -0.68 -6.01 11.83
CA ASP A 101 -1.06 -4.61 11.88
C ASP A 101 0.24 -3.78 11.78
N ASP A 102 0.41 -3.02 10.70
CA ASP A 102 1.69 -2.38 10.36
C ASP A 102 1.48 -0.87 10.18
N ASP A 103 1.43 -0.15 11.30
CA ASP A 103 1.44 1.32 11.38
C ASP A 103 2.89 1.86 11.44
N LEU A 104 3.86 1.13 10.87
CA LEU A 104 5.29 1.48 10.91
C LEU A 104 5.73 2.26 9.66
N GLU A 105 4.83 2.98 9.01
CA GLU A 105 5.22 3.90 7.96
C GLU A 105 6.02 5.09 8.53
N PRO A 106 6.89 5.71 7.71
CA PRO A 106 7.56 6.94 8.12
C PRO A 106 6.53 8.02 8.42
N MET A 107 6.77 8.82 9.47
CA MET A 107 5.92 9.97 9.82
C MET A 107 5.65 10.90 8.63
N SER A 108 6.63 11.06 7.74
CA SER A 108 6.52 11.83 6.51
C SER A 108 5.43 11.32 5.56
N TYR A 109 5.11 10.02 5.57
CA TYR A 109 4.01 9.47 4.79
C TYR A 109 2.66 9.99 5.30
N HIS A 110 2.39 9.89 6.61
CA HIS A 110 1.13 10.36 7.17
C HIS A 110 0.96 11.88 7.04
N ASP A 111 2.05 12.64 7.16
CA ASP A 111 2.03 14.08 6.94
C ASP A 111 1.72 14.42 5.47
N LEU A 112 2.31 13.70 4.51
CA LEU A 112 1.97 13.83 3.09
C LEU A 112 0.48 13.55 2.85
N ILE A 113 -0.05 12.44 3.36
CA ILE A 113 -1.48 12.10 3.22
C ILE A 113 -2.36 13.20 3.82
N SER A 114 -1.99 13.72 5.00
CA SER A 114 -2.71 14.82 5.64
C SER A 114 -2.78 16.06 4.76
N LEU A 115 -1.65 16.48 4.17
CA LEU A 115 -1.58 17.62 3.28
C LEU A 115 -2.43 17.40 2.03
N GLN A 116 -2.30 16.23 1.39
CA GLN A 116 -3.07 15.89 0.19
C GLN A 116 -4.58 15.90 0.44
N ILE A 117 -5.05 15.39 1.59
CA ILE A 117 -6.48 15.45 1.95
C ILE A 117 -6.94 16.92 2.08
N LYS A 118 -6.14 17.80 2.68
CA LYS A 118 -6.47 19.22 2.80
C LYS A 118 -6.52 19.90 1.44
N ASP A 119 -5.58 19.58 0.56
CA ASP A 119 -5.45 20.16 -0.78
C ASP A 119 -6.61 19.76 -1.73
N LEU A 120 -7.36 18.70 -1.41
CA LEU A 120 -8.56 18.32 -2.18
C LEU A 120 -9.69 19.36 -2.13
N GLY A 121 -9.65 20.30 -1.19
CA GLY A 121 -10.68 21.34 -1.05
C GLY A 121 -12.09 20.77 -0.92
N LEU A 122 -12.26 19.74 -0.08
CA LEU A 122 -13.53 19.02 0.05
C LEU A 122 -14.65 19.95 0.59
N PRO A 123 -15.88 19.90 0.04
CA PRO A 123 -16.99 20.79 0.41
C PRO A 123 -17.65 20.41 1.75
N LEU A 124 -16.88 20.45 2.84
CA LEU A 124 -17.25 19.96 4.18
C LEU A 124 -17.85 21.04 5.11
N ALA A 125 -18.07 22.27 4.61
CA ALA A 125 -18.44 23.43 5.44
C ALA A 125 -19.87 23.38 5.99
N LYS A 126 -20.79 22.71 5.29
CA LYS A 126 -22.20 22.56 5.69
C LYS A 126 -22.50 21.13 6.10
N GLU A 127 -23.45 20.95 7.03
CA GLU A 127 -23.94 19.65 7.45
C GLU A 127 -24.37 18.78 6.26
N CYS A 128 -24.15 17.47 6.36
CA CYS A 128 -24.55 16.52 5.32
C CYS A 128 -26.08 16.35 5.36
N GLN A 129 -26.72 16.47 4.19
CA GLN A 129 -28.18 16.38 4.06
C GLN A 129 -28.69 14.94 3.89
N GLY A 130 -27.84 13.94 4.16
CA GLY A 130 -28.16 12.53 4.01
C GLY A 130 -27.71 11.96 2.66
N ALA A 131 -28.33 10.84 2.25
CA ALA A 131 -27.84 10.07 1.10
C ALA A 131 -28.00 10.80 -0.25
N ASP A 132 -28.98 11.70 -0.36
CA ASP A 132 -29.28 12.48 -1.56
C ASP A 132 -28.42 13.75 -1.68
N ASP A 133 -27.53 13.99 -0.71
CA ASP A 133 -26.58 15.09 -0.77
C ASP A 133 -25.55 14.85 -1.87
N SER A 134 -25.63 15.65 -2.93
CA SER A 134 -24.74 15.58 -4.10
C SER A 134 -23.23 15.55 -3.76
N ARG A 135 -22.84 16.13 -2.61
CA ARG A 135 -21.45 16.16 -2.14
C ARG A 135 -20.94 14.80 -1.70
N VAL A 136 -21.81 13.87 -1.26
CA VAL A 136 -21.42 12.51 -0.86
C VAL A 136 -20.67 11.81 -1.99
N HIS A 137 -21.22 11.88 -3.21
CA HIS A 137 -20.59 11.30 -4.38
C HIS A 137 -19.30 12.03 -4.78
N GLU A 138 -19.29 13.36 -4.69
CA GLU A 138 -18.09 14.15 -5.01
C GLU A 138 -16.93 13.83 -4.04
N ILE A 139 -17.20 13.82 -2.74
CA ILE A 139 -16.21 13.58 -1.69
C ILE A 139 -15.63 12.17 -1.83
N ARG A 140 -16.49 11.15 -2.00
CA ARG A 140 -16.05 9.77 -2.23
C ARG A 140 -15.18 9.67 -3.48
N ARG A 141 -15.61 10.24 -4.61
CA ARG A 141 -14.85 10.23 -5.86
C ARG A 141 -13.48 10.90 -5.71
N LYS A 142 -13.40 12.04 -5.02
CA LYS A 142 -12.13 12.75 -4.77
C LYS A 142 -11.19 11.93 -3.89
N LEU A 143 -11.69 11.30 -2.84
CA LEU A 143 -10.89 10.48 -1.93
C LEU A 143 -10.44 9.17 -2.58
N ASP A 144 -11.32 8.46 -3.31
CA ASP A 144 -10.93 7.27 -4.09
C ASP A 144 -9.92 7.64 -5.20
N GLY A 145 -10.06 8.82 -5.79
CA GLY A 145 -9.08 9.38 -6.72
C GLY A 145 -7.73 9.63 -6.06
N LEU A 146 -7.72 10.18 -4.84
CA LEU A 146 -6.51 10.36 -4.04
C LEU A 146 -5.86 9.00 -3.70
N SER A 147 -6.63 7.99 -3.27
CA SER A 147 -6.09 6.65 -3.00
C SER A 147 -5.37 6.07 -4.22
N LYS A 148 -5.97 6.16 -5.41
CA LYS A 148 -5.35 5.72 -6.67
C LYS A 148 -4.07 6.51 -7.00
N TYR A 149 -4.09 7.82 -6.76
CA TYR A 149 -2.92 8.68 -6.96
C TYR A 149 -1.76 8.30 -6.04
N ILE A 150 -2.03 8.13 -4.74
CA ILE A 150 -1.01 7.72 -3.75
C ILE A 150 -0.43 6.35 -4.09
N ILE A 151 -1.26 5.36 -4.43
CA ILE A 151 -0.80 4.04 -4.86
C ILE A 151 0.12 4.13 -6.08
N THR A 152 -0.22 5.00 -7.04
CA THR A 152 0.62 5.27 -8.20
C THR A 152 1.97 5.86 -7.80
N LEU A 153 2.00 6.80 -6.85
CA LEU A 153 3.25 7.38 -6.35
C LEU A 153 4.09 6.34 -5.60
N ILE A 154 3.48 5.54 -4.72
CA ILE A 154 4.16 4.45 -4.00
C ILE A 154 4.93 3.55 -4.98
N GLN A 155 4.35 3.23 -6.14
CA GLN A 155 5.03 2.40 -7.13
C GLN A 155 6.00 3.18 -8.03
N LYS A 156 5.59 4.33 -8.57
CA LYS A 156 6.30 5.02 -9.67
C LYS A 156 7.31 6.05 -9.16
N LYS A 157 7.09 6.61 -7.98
CA LYS A 157 7.94 7.62 -7.34
C LYS A 157 8.21 7.25 -5.88
N PRO A 158 8.82 6.07 -5.61
CA PRO A 158 9.02 5.59 -4.25
C PRO A 158 9.90 6.50 -3.39
N ALA A 159 10.70 7.39 -3.98
CA ALA A 159 11.47 8.40 -3.24
C ALA A 159 10.60 9.57 -2.74
N ASP A 160 9.50 9.88 -3.43
CA ASP A 160 8.58 10.97 -3.06
C ASP A 160 7.58 10.50 -1.99
N VAL A 161 7.25 9.19 -2.00
CA VAL A 161 6.31 8.56 -1.05
C VAL A 161 6.96 7.30 -0.47
N PRO A 162 8.04 7.45 0.32
CA PRO A 162 8.75 6.30 0.87
C PRO A 162 7.97 5.66 2.01
N LEU A 163 7.80 4.34 1.93
CA LEU A 163 7.37 3.46 3.02
C LEU A 163 8.58 2.93 3.80
N THR A 164 9.79 3.03 3.23
CA THR A 164 11.06 2.64 3.86
C THR A 164 12.19 3.58 3.45
N ASN A 165 13.28 3.61 4.21
CA ASN A 165 14.49 4.36 3.86
C ASN A 165 15.20 3.84 2.58
N ILE A 166 14.87 2.62 2.13
CA ILE A 166 15.44 2.02 0.91
C ILE A 166 14.49 2.07 -0.29
N ALA A 167 13.34 2.73 -0.18
CA ALA A 167 12.29 2.77 -1.19
C ALA A 167 12.80 3.13 -2.60
N GLY A 168 13.70 4.11 -2.71
CA GLY A 168 14.28 4.56 -3.98
C GLY A 168 14.99 3.44 -4.76
N HIS A 169 15.55 2.44 -4.07
CA HIS A 169 16.25 1.32 -4.70
C HIS A 169 15.31 0.34 -5.41
N PHE A 170 14.00 0.42 -5.16
CA PHE A 170 13.00 -0.45 -5.75
C PHE A 170 12.32 0.12 -6.99
N SER A 171 12.65 1.35 -7.38
CA SER A 171 12.22 1.91 -8.67
C SER A 171 12.61 0.96 -9.82
N PRO A 172 11.77 0.77 -10.85
CA PRO A 172 12.08 -0.09 -12.00
C PRO A 172 13.39 0.26 -12.72
N ARG A 173 13.87 1.51 -12.60
CA ARG A 173 15.11 1.98 -13.20
C ARG A 173 16.35 1.76 -12.31
N SER A 174 16.16 1.39 -11.05
CA SER A 174 17.26 1.19 -10.11
C SER A 174 17.86 -0.21 -10.30
N PRO A 175 19.19 -0.32 -10.50
CA PRO A 175 19.86 -1.62 -10.59
C PRO A 175 20.06 -2.29 -9.22
N ILE A 176 19.75 -1.59 -8.12
CA ILE A 176 20.05 -2.04 -6.76
C ILE A 176 19.02 -3.06 -6.27
N GLY A 177 17.72 -2.73 -6.34
CA GLY A 177 16.65 -3.61 -5.87
C GLY A 177 16.84 -4.02 -4.41
N CYS A 178 16.74 -5.32 -4.11
CA CYS A 178 16.95 -5.87 -2.77
C CYS A 178 18.41 -5.90 -2.30
N GLY A 179 19.39 -5.63 -3.18
CA GLY A 179 20.82 -5.68 -2.83
C GLY A 179 21.33 -7.04 -2.36
N GLY A 180 20.55 -8.11 -2.56
CA GLY A 180 20.90 -9.47 -2.15
C GLY A 180 20.77 -9.72 -0.64
N VAL A 181 19.93 -8.97 0.06
CA VAL A 181 19.64 -9.13 1.49
C VAL A 181 18.14 -9.30 1.77
N ASP A 182 17.81 -9.71 2.98
CA ASP A 182 16.43 -10.04 3.41
C ASP A 182 15.81 -9.04 4.41
N SER A 183 16.56 -8.03 4.85
CA SER A 183 16.06 -7.00 5.79
C SER A 183 16.43 -5.59 5.35
N VAL A 184 15.57 -4.63 5.70
CA VAL A 184 15.80 -3.20 5.45
C VAL A 184 17.09 -2.74 6.14
N SER A 185 17.34 -3.21 7.37
CA SER A 185 18.53 -2.88 8.16
C SER A 185 19.85 -3.35 7.55
N ALA A 186 19.84 -4.45 6.79
CA ALA A 186 21.02 -4.98 6.11
C ALA A 186 21.22 -4.38 4.71
N HIS A 187 20.28 -3.55 4.25
CA HIS A 187 20.32 -2.95 2.94
C HIS A 187 21.04 -1.60 3.00
N HIS A 188 22.30 -1.61 2.58
CA HIS A 188 23.18 -0.43 2.61
C HIS A 188 23.24 0.33 1.27
N GLY A 189 22.44 -0.06 0.27
CA GLY A 189 22.41 0.61 -1.03
C GLY A 189 23.67 0.44 -1.91
N LEU A 190 24.61 -0.42 -1.51
CA LEU A 190 25.91 -0.57 -2.20
C LEU A 190 25.92 -1.67 -3.27
N SER A 191 25.10 -2.72 -3.10
CA SER A 191 25.14 -3.92 -3.93
C SER A 191 23.92 -4.02 -4.84
N LYS A 192 24.12 -4.54 -6.04
CA LYS A 192 23.03 -4.92 -6.95
C LYS A 192 22.41 -6.24 -6.52
N CYS A 193 21.15 -6.47 -6.87
CA CYS A 193 20.51 -7.77 -6.75
C CYS A 193 21.25 -8.80 -7.64
N ALA A 194 21.78 -9.88 -7.06
CA ALA A 194 22.58 -10.87 -7.78
C ALA A 194 21.78 -11.67 -8.82
N VAL A 195 20.45 -11.70 -8.71
CA VAL A 195 19.55 -12.35 -9.67
C VAL A 195 18.82 -11.35 -10.57
N GLU A 196 19.32 -10.11 -10.66
CA GLU A 196 18.78 -9.06 -11.55
C GLU A 196 17.28 -8.84 -11.35
N ARG A 197 16.84 -8.86 -10.09
CA ARG A 197 15.45 -8.74 -9.66
C ARG A 197 14.54 -9.92 -10.03
N MET A 198 15.04 -10.92 -10.77
CA MET A 198 14.28 -12.10 -11.18
C MET A 198 14.26 -13.15 -10.07
N HIS A 199 13.42 -12.94 -9.05
CA HIS A 199 13.31 -13.84 -7.89
C HIS A 199 12.35 -15.04 -8.09
N ALA A 200 11.64 -15.12 -9.21
CA ALA A 200 10.74 -16.25 -9.47
C ALA A 200 11.51 -17.57 -9.73
N GLY A 201 10.92 -18.69 -9.31
CA GLY A 201 11.47 -20.03 -9.51
C GLY A 201 12.67 -20.37 -8.63
N GLY A 202 12.67 -19.92 -7.37
CA GLY A 202 13.71 -20.22 -6.39
C GLY A 202 15.02 -19.45 -6.60
N ARG A 203 14.96 -18.33 -7.33
CA ARG A 203 16.14 -17.50 -7.62
C ARG A 203 16.38 -16.52 -6.48
N GLN A 204 17.53 -16.64 -5.81
CA GLN A 204 17.92 -15.74 -4.73
C GLN A 204 19.45 -15.59 -4.63
N SER A 205 19.89 -14.60 -3.86
CA SER A 205 21.31 -14.45 -3.51
C SER A 205 21.69 -15.41 -2.38
N ALA A 206 22.99 -15.71 -2.21
CA ALA A 206 23.46 -16.64 -1.18
C ALA A 206 23.06 -16.26 0.27
N LYS A 207 22.83 -14.97 0.53
CA LYS A 207 22.42 -14.44 1.85
C LYS A 207 20.90 -14.35 2.03
N GLN A 208 20.14 -14.79 1.02
CA GLN A 208 18.69 -14.68 0.98
C GLN A 208 18.05 -16.05 1.18
N LYS A 209 16.96 -16.09 1.95
CA LYS A 209 16.11 -17.28 2.11
C LYS A 209 15.26 -17.49 0.86
N ASP A 210 14.88 -18.72 0.57
CA ASP A 210 13.92 -19.00 -0.49
C ASP A 210 12.51 -18.60 -0.07
N GLU A 211 11.87 -17.76 -0.89
CA GLU A 211 10.47 -17.37 -0.74
C GLU A 211 9.51 -18.19 -1.62
N ASN A 212 10.04 -19.03 -2.51
CA ASN A 212 9.28 -19.85 -3.47
C ASN A 212 8.29 -19.00 -4.29
N ILE A 213 8.76 -17.88 -4.83
CA ILE A 213 7.95 -17.00 -5.69
C ILE A 213 7.67 -17.75 -7.00
N THR A 214 6.39 -18.03 -7.27
CA THR A 214 5.93 -18.66 -8.51
C THR A 214 5.24 -17.70 -9.45
N TYR A 215 4.95 -16.47 -9.01
CA TYR A 215 4.32 -15.43 -9.81
C TYR A 215 5.09 -15.18 -11.10
N ARG A 216 4.38 -15.20 -12.23
CA ARG A 216 4.91 -14.84 -13.55
C ARG A 216 3.96 -13.84 -14.20
N SER A 217 4.52 -12.79 -14.77
CA SER A 217 3.76 -11.85 -15.59
C SER A 217 4.53 -11.51 -16.85
N ASP A 218 3.80 -11.42 -17.95
CA ASP A 218 4.25 -10.90 -19.24
C ASP A 218 4.41 -9.37 -19.23
N ARG A 219 3.91 -8.70 -18.18
CA ARG A 219 3.91 -7.24 -18.05
C ARG A 219 4.46 -6.82 -16.68
N PRO A 220 4.98 -5.60 -16.57
CA PRO A 220 5.30 -5.03 -15.26
C PRO A 220 4.05 -5.02 -14.38
N TYR A 221 4.16 -5.57 -13.17
CA TYR A 221 3.09 -5.54 -12.18
C TYR A 221 2.65 -4.10 -11.90
N GLN A 222 1.37 -3.90 -11.59
CA GLN A 222 0.81 -2.59 -11.26
C GLN A 222 0.01 -2.69 -9.99
N LEU A 223 0.36 -1.87 -8.99
CA LEU A 223 -0.47 -1.74 -7.80
C LEU A 223 -1.81 -1.12 -8.18
N LYS A 224 -2.90 -1.68 -7.65
CA LYS A 224 -4.26 -1.19 -7.83
C LYS A 224 -5.02 -1.31 -6.52
N PRO A 225 -5.84 -0.32 -6.14
CA PRO A 225 -6.69 -0.48 -4.98
C PRO A 225 -7.72 -1.60 -5.20
N GLY A 226 -8.00 -2.35 -4.13
CA GLY A 226 -8.93 -3.46 -4.08
C GLY A 226 -8.41 -4.77 -4.66
N ASN A 227 -7.18 -4.75 -5.16
CA ASN A 227 -6.58 -5.80 -5.96
C ASN A 227 -5.34 -6.39 -5.31
#